data_AF-A0A9E3X101-F1
#
_entry.id   AF-A0A9E3X101-F1
#
_cell.length_a   1.000
_cell.length_b   1.000
_cell.length_c   1.000
_cell.angle_alpha   90.00
_cell.angle_beta   90.00
_cell.angle_gamma   90.00
#
_symmetry.space_group_name_H-M   'P 1'
#
loop_
_entity.id
_entity.type
_entity.pdbx_description
1 polymer ?
#
loop_
_entity_poly.entity_id
_entity_poly.type
_entity_poly.pdbx_seq_one_letter_code
_entity_poly.pdbx_strand_id
1 'polypeptide(L)' 'MRFFRSEDAYQRYEVAHPHHGEALSLPTLWALSQAWYHDRLSPAYRSRTVAQVEAIFQSLGLSSAFWQLGYSGEIPQK' A
#
# COMPACT_ATOMS: atom_id res chain seq x y z
N MET A 1 3.22 10.43 2.24
CA MET A 1 3.27 9.35 3.26
C MET A 1 3.38 10.00 4.64
N ARG A 2 2.58 9.57 5.62
CA ARG A 2 2.63 10.08 7.00
C ARG A 2 2.99 8.94 7.94
N PHE A 3 3.83 9.24 8.93
CA PHE A 3 4.19 8.29 9.98
C PHE A 3 3.52 8.71 11.27
N PHE A 4 3.01 7.72 11.99
CA PHE A 4 2.39 7.90 13.28
C PHE A 4 3.19 7.16 14.33
N ARG A 5 3.30 7.76 15.52
CA ARG A 5 4.03 7.14 16.64
C ARG A 5 3.31 5.94 17.23
N SER A 6 1.99 5.82 17.00
CA SER A 6 1.14 4.75 17.50
C SER A 6 -0.18 4.70 16.71
N GLU A 7 -0.90 3.59 16.84
CA GLU A 7 -2.23 3.40 16.27
C GLU A 7 -3.24 4.42 16.82
N ASP A 8 -3.22 4.69 18.14
CA ASP A 8 -4.09 5.71 18.74
C ASP A 8 -3.86 7.12 18.18
N ALA A 9 -2.63 7.43 17.75
CA ALA A 9 -2.32 8.71 17.14
C ALA A 9 -2.85 8.78 15.71
N TYR A 10 -2.79 7.66 14.98
CA TYR A 10 -3.38 7.53 13.66
C TYR A 10 -4.91 7.64 13.73
N GLN A 11 -5.58 6.89 14.60
CA GLN A 11 -7.04 6.90 14.72
C GLN A 11 -7.59 8.30 15.06
N ARG A 12 -6.96 9.00 16.01
CA ARG A 12 -7.33 10.40 16.32
C ARG A 12 -7.14 11.34 15.13
N TYR A 13 -6.06 11.14 14.38
CA TYR A 13 -5.81 11.92 13.17
C TYR A 13 -6.85 11.64 12.10
N GLU A 14 -7.22 10.38 11.88
CA GLU A 14 -8.20 9.93 10.89
C GLU A 14 -9.59 10.51 11.17
N VAL A 15 -10.06 10.48 12.43
CA VAL A 15 -11.34 11.08 12.84
C VAL A 15 -11.39 12.58 12.49
N ALA A 16 -10.27 13.29 12.65
CA ALA A 16 -10.19 14.71 12.34
C ALA A 16 -9.94 14.99 10.85
N HIS A 17 -9.42 14.02 10.09
CA HIS A 17 -9.01 14.17 8.71
C HIS A 17 -9.30 12.89 7.91
N PRO A 18 -10.55 12.71 7.46
CA PRO A 18 -10.88 11.68 6.49
C PRO A 18 -9.97 11.85 5.27
N HIS A 19 -9.32 10.77 4.84
CA HIS A 19 -8.37 10.82 3.74
C HIS A 19 -8.53 9.62 2.82
N HIS A 20 -8.22 9.83 1.55
CA HIS A 20 -8.16 8.76 0.56
C HIS A 20 -6.79 8.07 0.66
N GLY A 21 -6.73 6.98 1.41
CA GLY A 21 -5.54 6.16 1.62
C GLY A 21 -5.83 5.02 2.59
N GLU A 22 -4.83 4.17 2.81
CA GLU A 22 -4.90 3.09 3.79
C GLU A 22 -3.67 3.11 4.67
N ALA A 23 -3.86 2.87 5.97
CA ALA A 23 -2.76 2.71 6.91
C ALA A 23 -2.08 1.35 6.74
N LEU A 24 -0.76 1.35 6.89
CA LEU A 24 0.06 0.15 6.93
C LEU A 24 0.81 0.10 8.25
N SER A 25 0.90 -1.10 8.83
CA SER A 25 1.86 -1.35 9.89
C SER A 25 3.30 -1.17 9.35
N LEU A 26 4.23 -0.76 10.21
CA LEU A 26 5.65 -0.68 9.82
C LEU A 26 6.22 -2.02 9.30
N PRO A 27 5.92 -3.18 9.91
CA PRO A 27 6.31 -4.48 9.36
C PRO A 27 5.78 -4.73 7.94
N THR A 28 4.51 -4.42 7.68
CA THR A 28 3.90 -4.59 6.35
C THR A 28 4.56 -3.67 5.32
N LEU A 29 4.79 -2.40 5.68
CA LEU A 29 5.50 -1.45 4.83
C LEU A 29 6.93 -1.93 4.52
N TRP A 30 7.63 -2.47 5.51
CA TRP A 30 8.98 -2.99 5.31
C TRP A 30 8.99 -4.21 4.39
N ALA A 31 8.04 -5.13 4.56
CA ALA A 31 7.88 -6.28 3.67
C ALA A 31 7.54 -5.83 2.24
N LEU A 32 6.67 -4.83 2.08
CA LEU A 32 6.36 -4.24 0.78
C LEU A 32 7.61 -3.63 0.13
N SER A 33 8.38 -2.84 0.88
CA SER A 33 9.65 -2.26 0.41
C SER A 33 10.61 -3.33 -0.09
N GLN A 34 10.82 -4.39 0.71
CA GLN A 34 11.68 -5.50 0.30
C GLN A 34 11.18 -6.15 -1.00
N ALA A 35 9.91 -6.51 -1.09
CA ALA A 35 9.33 -7.09 -2.31
C ALA A 35 9.48 -6.15 -3.52
N TRP A 36 9.33 -4.84 -3.31
CA TRP A 36 9.40 -3.85 -4.38
C TRP A 36 10.81 -3.60 -4.91
N TYR A 37 11.81 -3.65 -4.02
CA TYR A 37 13.19 -3.26 -4.33
C TYR A 37 14.17 -4.44 -4.45
N HIS A 38 13.76 -5.67 -4.13
CA HIS A 38 14.67 -6.83 -4.05
C HIS A 38 15.57 -7.05 -5.28
N ASP A 39 15.05 -6.76 -6.47
CA ASP A 39 15.71 -6.98 -7.77
C ASP A 39 15.97 -5.67 -8.52
N ARG A 40 15.65 -4.51 -7.95
CA ARG A 40 15.54 -3.26 -8.72
C ARG A 40 16.89 -2.72 -9.21
N LEU A 41 17.99 -3.16 -8.59
CA LEU A 41 19.36 -2.87 -9.02
C LEU A 41 19.95 -3.96 -9.93
N SER A 42 19.20 -5.03 -10.19
CA SER A 42 19.63 -6.09 -11.11
C SER A 42 19.67 -5.56 -12.55
N PRO A 43 20.73 -5.84 -13.33
CA PRO A 43 20.75 -5.57 -14.77
C PRO A 43 19.63 -6.29 -15.54
N ALA A 44 19.11 -7.39 -14.97
CA ALA A 44 17.99 -8.14 -15.52
C ALA A 44 16.62 -7.55 -15.16
N TYR A 45 16.57 -6.50 -14.32
CA TYR A 45 15.32 -5.89 -13.88
C TYR A 45 14.47 -5.45 -15.08
N ARG A 46 13.16 -5.68 -14.97
CA ARG A 46 12.14 -5.20 -15.89
C ARG A 46 11.01 -4.60 -15.07
N SER A 47 10.36 -3.57 -15.63
CA SER A 47 9.15 -3.02 -15.02
C SER A 47 8.10 -4.11 -14.82
N ARG A 48 7.49 -4.12 -13.64
CA ARG A 48 6.45 -5.09 -13.30
C ARG A 48 5.15 -4.81 -14.06
N THR A 49 4.46 -5.87 -14.47
CA THR A 49 3.09 -5.77 -14.99
C THR A 49 2.11 -5.50 -13.84
N VAL A 50 0.90 -5.03 -14.17
CA VAL A 50 -0.17 -4.82 -13.18
C VAL A 50 -0.43 -6.10 -12.38
N ALA A 51 -0.54 -7.25 -13.06
CA ALA A 51 -0.74 -8.54 -12.41
C ALA A 51 0.40 -8.93 -11.44
N GLN A 52 1.65 -8.61 -11.78
CA GLN A 52 2.79 -8.84 -10.88
C GLN A 52 2.74 -7.94 -9.66
N VAL A 53 2.31 -6.69 -9.81
CA VAL A 53 2.15 -5.77 -8.69
C VAL A 53 1.01 -6.20 -7.76
N GLU A 54 -0.14 -6.59 -8.32
CA GLU A 54 -1.26 -7.11 -7.54
C GLU A 54 -0.89 -8.39 -6.80
N ALA A 55 -0.10 -9.28 -7.41
CA ALA A 55 0.42 -10.47 -6.74
C ALA A 55 1.29 -10.11 -5.51
N ILE A 56 2.12 -9.05 -5.59
CA ILE A 56 2.89 -8.56 -4.44
C ILE A 56 1.95 -8.07 -3.34
N PHE A 57 0.94 -7.27 -3.67
CA PHE A 57 -0.03 -6.77 -2.69
C PHE A 57 -0.78 -7.90 -1.99
N GLN A 58 -1.32 -8.86 -2.75
CA GLN A 58 -2.02 -10.02 -2.21
C GLN A 58 -1.12 -10.87 -1.29
N SER A 59 0.15 -11.06 -1.67
CA SER A 59 1.11 -11.80 -0.84
C SER A 59 1.38 -11.17 0.53
N LEU A 60 1.11 -9.86 0.65
CA LEU A 60 1.30 -9.07 1.88
C LEU A 60 -0.02 -8.78 2.60
N GLY A 61 -1.13 -9.37 2.15
CA GLY A 61 -2.48 -9.13 2.69
C GLY A 61 -3.11 -7.80 2.30
N LEU A 62 -2.50 -7.05 1.38
CA LEU A 62 -2.96 -5.74 0.90
C LEU A 62 -4.06 -5.94 -0.15
N SER A 63 -5.29 -6.15 0.33
CA SER A 63 -6.41 -6.62 -0.49
C SER A 63 -7.62 -5.67 -0.57
N SER A 64 -7.56 -4.54 0.14
CA SER A 64 -8.61 -3.52 0.10
C SER A 64 -8.77 -2.92 -1.31
N ALA A 65 -9.87 -2.20 -1.53
CA ALA A 65 -10.11 -1.50 -2.79
C ALA A 65 -9.00 -0.48 -3.15
N PHE A 66 -8.28 0.06 -2.16
CA PHE A 66 -7.16 0.97 -2.41
C PHE A 66 -6.00 0.30 -3.17
N TRP A 67 -5.79 -1.01 -2.98
CA TRP A 67 -4.68 -1.77 -3.58
C TRP A 67 -5.03 -2.43 -4.92
N GLN A 68 -6.26 -2.30 -5.40
CA GLN A 68 -6.71 -2.90 -6.66
C GLN A 68 -6.42 -1.94 -7.82
N LEU A 69 -5.45 -2.28 -8.67
CA LEU A 69 -4.96 -1.39 -9.72
C LEU A 69 -5.87 -1.37 -10.96
N GLY A 70 -6.79 -2.33 -11.07
CA GLY A 70 -7.80 -2.42 -12.14
C GLY A 70 -9.18 -1.87 -11.79
N TYR A 71 -9.39 -1.34 -10.58
CA TYR A 71 -10.70 -0.82 -10.18
C TYR A 71 -10.88 0.63 -10.69
N SER A 72 -11.74 0.80 -11.70
CA SER A 72 -12.19 2.10 -12.21
C SER A 72 -13.46 2.62 -11.51
N GLY A 73 -13.92 1.95 -10.45
CA GLY A 73 -15.10 2.36 -9.72
C GLY A 73 -14.82 3.55 -8.81
N GLU A 74 -15.64 4.57 -8.93
CA GLU A 74 -15.66 5.78 -8.10
C GLU A 74 -15.37 5.47 -6.64
N ILE A 75 -14.35 6.13 -6.08
CA ILE A 75 -14.10 6.12 -4.64
C ILE A 75 -15.30 6.82 -4.00
N PRO A 76 -16.10 6.15 -3.15
CA PRO A 76 -17.24 6.81 -2.52
C PRO A 76 -16.71 7.95 -1.65
N GLN A 77 -17.04 9.18 -2.07
CA GLN A 77 -16.93 10.38 -1.25
C GLN A 77 -17.93 10.22 -0.10
N LYS A 78 -17.44 10.18 1.13
CA LYS A 78 -18.28 10.43 2.30
C LYS A 78 -17.54 11.28 3.31
#